data_AF-A0A2L0EYW2-F1
#
_entry.id   AF-A0A2L0EYW2-F1
#
_cell.length_a   1.000
_cell.length_b   1.000
_cell.length_c   1.000
_cell.angle_alpha   90.00
_cell.angle_beta   90.00
_cell.angle_gamma   90.00
#
_symmetry.space_group_name_H-M   'P 1'
#
loop_
_entity.id
_entity.type
_entity.pdbx_description
1 polymer ?
#
loop_
_entity_poly.entity_id
_entity_poly.type
_entity_poly.pdbx_seq_one_letter_code
_entity_poly.pdbx_strand_id
1 'polypeptide(L)'
;MSLRPESVPSPFGRPPRQADLDGLLSQASFGRVLARPPAPGRSVAPTRAWLDRGALAELRPLLQIGDGTPLAESSWHEALVIELLGRGERVATLTLHHGLALGYPGWNAAAVLVRRDELARWLAERGCPAPWDATPGSEPGSAARGPRWPEGAPPELAPLRGVLAAPAGGHFRGALEALSVLGRARPVPLDQATALLEWLGHDTGAWQAAPRRDPVPLALLRALGDAAVDDAIRAGLRSAPAWRGAARFVAETIATRADQKRRRQGLSGALKALREAAQVSGTVGSSGALDAALSPPPLAAPEGTRLLAAAQRGRLSWVGRDGDHVIALDGLSITRFSAGAPEGEALFELPGVHTPLFARDGRAYFELSGRICEVSAPGWPPVETKPGLWSRITRSPLAYGVARSRWGRARRRCAARVEAQEQMPIFLQIDEEEEEAYVKLGAAGAPPPRAVATGALAWFAPEGNLVAWEGAHGGSTRLEGRPIHLTAGDDGLYVLIEHAPGEHAVVRIDRGAITTSARFQVEPGSVVHWRPAGGGAHLLLEAPLGDLLVDVTLSKQA
;
A
#
# COMPACT_ATOMS: atom_id res chain seq x y z
N MET A 1 -19.29 -31.04 40.91
CA MET A 1 -19.48 -30.00 39.87
C MET A 1 -18.34 -30.13 38.89
N SER A 2 -18.61 -30.38 37.60
CA SER A 2 -17.54 -30.52 36.60
C SER A 2 -17.19 -29.16 36.03
N LEU A 3 -15.97 -28.69 36.26
CA LEU A 3 -15.46 -27.47 35.63
C LEU A 3 -15.28 -27.76 34.14
N ARG A 4 -16.05 -27.09 33.28
CA ARG A 4 -15.75 -27.07 31.85
C ARG A 4 -14.42 -26.35 31.67
N PRO A 5 -13.45 -26.89 30.90
CA PRO A 5 -12.25 -26.14 30.57
C PRO A 5 -12.66 -24.88 29.80
N GLU A 6 -12.12 -23.72 30.20
CA GLU A 6 -12.27 -22.50 29.43
C GLU A 6 -11.65 -22.73 28.04
N SER A 7 -12.46 -22.58 27.00
CA SER A 7 -12.01 -22.79 25.63
C SER A 7 -10.95 -21.76 25.28
N VAL A 8 -9.72 -22.22 25.01
CA VAL A 8 -8.66 -21.38 24.43
C VAL A 8 -9.25 -20.65 23.21
N PRO A 9 -9.21 -19.31 23.15
CA PRO A 9 -9.80 -18.58 22.04
C PRO A 9 -9.14 -19.00 20.74
N SER A 10 -9.96 -19.29 19.72
CA SER A 10 -9.49 -19.63 18.39
C SER A 10 -8.56 -18.52 17.87
N PRO A 11 -7.39 -18.86 17.30
CA PRO A 11 -6.51 -17.87 16.66
C PRO A 11 -7.12 -17.31 15.37
N PHE A 12 -8.12 -17.99 14.81
CA PHE A 12 -8.98 -17.50 13.74
C PHE A 12 -10.19 -16.78 14.35
N GLY A 13 -10.61 -15.67 13.76
CA GLY A 13 -11.67 -14.79 14.29
C GLY A 13 -13.04 -15.46 14.51
N ARG A 14 -14.03 -14.69 14.97
CA ARG A 14 -15.39 -15.24 15.16
C ARG A 14 -16.16 -15.33 13.83
N PRO A 15 -17.16 -16.20 13.67
CA PRO A 15 -18.07 -16.13 12.53
C PRO A 15 -18.69 -14.73 12.40
N PRO A 16 -18.92 -14.22 11.18
CA PRO A 16 -19.52 -12.91 10.96
C PRO A 16 -20.91 -12.80 11.59
N ARG A 17 -21.23 -11.64 12.17
CA ARG A 17 -22.53 -11.35 12.79
C ARG A 17 -22.97 -9.92 12.48
N GLN A 18 -24.25 -9.73 12.17
CA GLN A 18 -24.83 -8.41 11.91
C GLN A 18 -24.61 -7.47 13.11
N ALA A 19 -24.77 -7.98 14.34
CA ALA A 19 -24.53 -7.24 15.57
C ALA A 19 -23.08 -6.73 15.74
N ASP A 20 -22.09 -7.41 15.16
CA ASP A 20 -20.70 -6.93 15.18
C ASP A 20 -20.59 -5.66 14.33
N LEU A 21 -21.10 -5.74 13.10
CA LEU A 21 -21.09 -4.65 12.13
C LEU A 21 -21.91 -3.45 12.62
N ASP A 22 -23.09 -3.67 13.19
CA ASP A 22 -23.88 -2.62 13.83
C ASP A 22 -23.14 -1.97 15.01
N GLY A 23 -22.41 -2.76 15.80
CA GLY A 23 -21.51 -2.28 16.85
C GLY A 23 -20.41 -1.37 16.31
N LEU A 24 -19.80 -1.69 15.17
CA LEU A 24 -18.78 -0.87 14.51
C LEU A 24 -19.38 0.39 13.87
N LEU A 25 -20.52 0.27 13.18
CA LEU A 25 -21.20 1.40 12.53
C LEU A 25 -21.76 2.41 13.55
N SER A 26 -22.29 1.95 14.69
CA SER A 26 -22.76 2.81 15.78
C SER A 26 -21.65 3.57 16.51
N GLN A 27 -20.41 3.09 16.43
CA GLN A 27 -19.23 3.78 16.94
C GLN A 27 -18.62 4.75 15.91
N ALA A 28 -18.99 4.63 14.64
CA ALA A 28 -18.48 5.45 13.55
C ALA A 28 -19.28 6.76 13.40
N SER A 29 -18.57 7.87 13.39
CA SER A 29 -19.12 9.21 13.14
C SER A 29 -18.99 9.61 11.67
N PHE A 30 -18.01 9.02 10.96
CA PHE A 30 -17.70 9.27 9.54
C PHE A 30 -16.95 8.05 8.98
N GLY A 31 -16.79 8.00 7.67
CA GLY A 31 -16.02 6.96 7.00
C GLY A 31 -15.29 7.47 5.78
N ARG A 32 -14.56 6.58 5.12
CA ARG A 32 -13.97 6.84 3.80
C ARG A 32 -13.80 5.56 3.01
N VAL A 33 -14.01 5.67 1.71
CA VAL A 33 -13.72 4.60 0.75
C VAL A 33 -12.30 4.77 0.25
N LEU A 34 -11.47 3.77 0.51
CA LEU A 34 -10.08 3.67 0.07
C LEU A 34 -10.03 2.75 -1.15
N ALA A 35 -9.16 3.07 -2.12
CA ALA A 35 -8.99 2.27 -3.33
C ALA A 35 -8.57 0.81 -3.07
N ARG A 36 -7.95 0.55 -1.91
CA ARG A 36 -7.39 -0.74 -1.46
C ARG A 36 -7.07 -0.67 0.04
N PRO A 37 -6.73 -1.79 0.72
CA PRO A 37 -6.28 -1.74 2.11
C PRO A 37 -4.99 -0.91 2.28
N PRO A 38 -4.83 -0.16 3.38
CA PRO A 38 -3.55 0.47 3.70
C PRO A 38 -2.51 -0.62 3.99
N ALA A 39 -1.49 -0.72 3.13
CA ALA A 39 -0.38 -1.66 3.31
C ALA A 39 0.31 -1.47 4.68
N PRO A 40 0.86 -2.53 5.31
CA PRO A 40 1.55 -2.42 6.59
C PRO A 40 2.57 -1.27 6.62
N GLY A 41 2.41 -0.35 7.57
CA GLY A 41 3.25 0.85 7.68
C GLY A 41 2.96 1.99 6.69
N ARG A 42 1.96 1.92 5.80
CA ARG A 42 1.41 3.13 5.13
C ARG A 42 0.37 3.77 6.08
N SER A 43 0.31 5.11 6.10
CA SER A 43 -0.63 5.85 6.97
C SER A 43 -2.03 5.96 6.35
N VAL A 44 -2.09 6.03 5.01
CA VAL A 44 -3.30 6.25 4.22
C VAL A 44 -3.14 5.56 2.86
N ALA A 45 -4.18 4.88 2.37
CA ALA A 45 -4.33 4.54 0.95
C ALA A 45 -5.19 5.64 0.26
N PRO A 46 -5.09 5.85 -1.07
CA PRO A 46 -5.83 6.92 -1.75
C PRO A 46 -7.33 6.88 -1.42
N THR A 47 -7.82 7.99 -0.86
CA THR A 47 -9.23 8.13 -0.49
C THR A 47 -10.04 8.50 -1.72
N ARG A 48 -10.87 7.58 -2.21
CA ARG A 48 -11.74 7.79 -3.37
C ARG A 48 -12.89 8.72 -2.99
N ALA A 49 -13.62 8.38 -1.92
CA ALA A 49 -14.73 9.16 -1.37
C ALA A 49 -14.65 9.30 0.16
N TRP A 50 -15.14 10.42 0.68
CA TRP A 50 -15.42 10.63 2.09
C TRP A 50 -16.89 10.36 2.38
N LEU A 51 -17.19 9.80 3.56
CA LEU A 51 -18.53 9.48 4.01
C LEU A 51 -18.83 10.28 5.28
N ASP A 52 -19.76 11.22 5.20
CA ASP A 52 -20.30 11.91 6.38
C ASP A 52 -21.33 11.04 7.12
N ARG A 53 -21.98 11.60 8.14
CA ARG A 53 -23.05 10.92 8.91
C ARG A 53 -24.25 10.51 8.04
N GLY A 54 -24.63 11.30 7.05
CA GLY A 54 -25.75 10.99 6.15
C GLY A 54 -25.39 9.81 5.25
N ALA A 55 -24.21 9.87 4.63
CA ALA A 55 -23.67 8.77 3.85
C ALA A 55 -23.48 7.48 4.68
N LEU A 56 -23.05 7.56 5.96
CA LEU A 56 -23.02 6.38 6.84
C LEU A 56 -24.41 5.84 7.16
N ALA A 57 -25.42 6.70 7.35
CA ALA A 57 -26.79 6.29 7.59
C ALA A 57 -27.41 5.57 6.37
N GLU A 58 -27.13 6.06 5.16
CA GLU A 58 -27.48 5.39 3.90
C GLU A 58 -26.73 4.05 3.72
N LEU A 59 -25.44 4.02 4.07
CA LEU A 59 -24.59 2.82 3.92
C LEU A 59 -25.01 1.68 4.86
N ARG A 60 -25.50 1.99 6.07
CA ARG A 60 -25.86 0.99 7.09
C ARG A 60 -26.82 -0.11 6.59
N PRO A 61 -27.99 0.18 5.98
CA PRO A 61 -28.86 -0.86 5.43
C PRO A 61 -28.22 -1.63 4.26
N LEU A 62 -27.30 -1.01 3.51
CA LEU A 62 -26.61 -1.64 2.37
C LEU A 62 -25.57 -2.69 2.81
N LEU A 63 -25.00 -2.52 4.00
CA LEU A 63 -24.05 -3.47 4.59
C LEU A 63 -24.73 -4.61 5.38
N GLN A 64 -26.06 -4.78 5.30
CA GLN A 64 -26.75 -5.89 5.94
C GLN A 64 -26.20 -7.24 5.46
N ILE A 65 -25.74 -8.09 6.39
CA ILE A 65 -25.27 -9.45 6.10
C ILE A 65 -26.44 -10.44 6.13
N GLY A 66 -26.41 -11.46 5.27
CA GLY A 66 -27.40 -12.55 5.27
C GLY A 66 -26.94 -13.77 6.06
N ASP A 67 -27.89 -14.62 6.46
CA ASP A 67 -27.65 -15.88 7.20
C ASP A 67 -26.98 -17.00 6.38
N GLY A 68 -26.42 -16.66 5.22
CA GLY A 68 -25.77 -17.61 4.31
C GLY A 68 -24.45 -18.14 4.87
N THR A 69 -24.05 -19.33 4.40
CA THR A 69 -22.72 -19.90 4.68
C THR A 69 -21.64 -18.86 4.42
N PRO A 70 -20.75 -18.55 5.38
CA PRO A 70 -19.71 -17.55 5.19
C PRO A 70 -18.85 -17.87 3.96
N LEU A 71 -18.54 -16.84 3.17
CA LEU A 71 -17.60 -17.02 2.07
C LEU A 71 -16.19 -17.06 2.68
N ALA A 72 -15.52 -18.19 2.50
CA ALA A 72 -14.14 -18.34 2.89
C ALA A 72 -13.26 -17.27 2.22
N GLU A 73 -12.18 -16.89 2.91
CA GLU A 73 -11.41 -15.67 2.62
C GLU A 73 -11.01 -15.56 1.14
N SER A 74 -11.63 -14.63 0.42
CA SER A 74 -11.16 -14.19 -0.89
C SER A 74 -9.98 -13.24 -0.74
N SER A 75 -9.06 -13.28 -1.70
CA SER A 75 -7.82 -12.48 -1.74
C SER A 75 -8.03 -11.02 -1.34
N TRP A 76 -7.30 -10.57 -0.31
CA TRP A 76 -7.49 -9.28 0.35
C TRP A 76 -6.90 -8.07 -0.40
N HIS A 77 -6.03 -8.30 -1.38
CA HIS A 77 -5.05 -7.31 -1.83
C HIS A 77 -5.57 -6.21 -2.78
N GLU A 78 -6.72 -6.43 -3.44
CA GLU A 78 -7.28 -5.51 -4.47
C GLU A 78 -8.72 -5.04 -4.16
N ALA A 79 -9.20 -5.30 -2.94
CA ALA A 79 -10.56 -4.98 -2.53
C ALA A 79 -10.71 -3.50 -2.13
N LEU A 80 -11.82 -2.84 -2.54
CA LEU A 80 -12.18 -1.54 -1.97
C LEU A 80 -12.29 -1.67 -0.44
N VAL A 81 -11.88 -0.64 0.29
CA VAL A 81 -11.92 -0.64 1.75
C VAL A 81 -12.77 0.50 2.26
N ILE A 82 -13.78 0.18 3.06
CA ILE A 82 -14.52 1.17 3.85
C ILE A 82 -13.82 1.26 5.20
N GLU A 83 -13.11 2.36 5.44
CA GLU A 83 -12.54 2.65 6.75
C GLU A 83 -13.56 3.43 7.58
N LEU A 84 -14.02 2.83 8.69
CA LEU A 84 -14.94 3.44 9.63
C LEU A 84 -14.17 4.21 10.70
N LEU A 85 -14.57 5.45 10.93
CA LEU A 85 -13.84 6.40 11.77
C LEU A 85 -14.80 7.00 12.81
N GLY A 86 -14.38 6.98 14.07
CA GLY A 86 -15.21 7.33 15.22
C GLY A 86 -14.38 7.98 16.30
N ARG A 87 -14.87 9.11 16.86
CA ARG A 87 -14.10 9.94 17.80
C ARG A 87 -12.67 10.27 17.31
N GLY A 88 -12.48 10.36 15.99
CA GLY A 88 -11.17 10.59 15.33
C GLY A 88 -10.17 9.44 15.35
N GLU A 89 -10.57 8.23 15.76
CA GLU A 89 -9.79 7.01 15.60
C GLU A 89 -10.44 6.08 14.58
N ARG A 90 -9.70 5.05 14.16
CA ARG A 90 -10.23 4.02 13.29
C ARG A 90 -10.98 2.99 14.12
N VAL A 91 -12.29 2.92 13.93
CA VAL A 91 -13.17 1.93 14.54
C VAL A 91 -13.01 0.59 13.84
N ALA A 92 -13.01 0.60 12.50
CA ALA A 92 -12.87 -0.60 11.70
C ALA A 92 -12.25 -0.33 10.33
N THR A 93 -11.72 -1.40 9.75
CA THR A 93 -11.45 -1.51 8.32
C THR A 93 -12.33 -2.63 7.81
N LEU A 94 -13.27 -2.29 6.93
CA LEU A 94 -14.14 -3.26 6.25
C LEU A 94 -13.67 -3.42 4.81
N THR A 95 -13.50 -4.67 4.37
CA THR A 95 -12.96 -5.02 3.05
C THR A 95 -14.09 -5.49 2.15
N LEU A 96 -14.30 -4.85 1.00
CA LEU A 96 -15.30 -5.25 0.00
C LEU A 96 -14.68 -6.18 -1.03
N HIS A 97 -14.90 -7.47 -0.82
CA HIS A 97 -14.43 -8.53 -1.71
C HIS A 97 -15.33 -8.69 -2.94
N HIS A 98 -14.87 -9.48 -3.92
CA HIS A 98 -15.63 -9.81 -5.13
C HIS A 98 -16.99 -10.43 -4.81
N GLY A 99 -18.00 -10.11 -5.63
CA GLY A 99 -19.38 -10.46 -5.33
C GLY A 99 -19.97 -9.68 -4.14
N LEU A 100 -19.30 -8.61 -3.69
CA LEU A 100 -19.69 -7.74 -2.58
C LEU A 100 -19.93 -8.53 -1.28
N ALA A 101 -18.93 -9.33 -0.91
CA ALA A 101 -18.82 -9.89 0.43
C ALA A 101 -17.99 -8.97 1.33
N LEU A 102 -18.39 -8.85 2.60
CA LEU A 102 -17.79 -7.95 3.57
C LEU A 102 -16.81 -8.69 4.48
N GLY A 103 -15.52 -8.35 4.40
CA GLY A 103 -14.50 -8.82 5.33
C GLY A 103 -14.27 -7.84 6.47
N TYR A 104 -13.98 -8.36 7.66
CA TYR A 104 -13.55 -7.59 8.83
C TYR A 104 -12.49 -8.40 9.57
N PRO A 105 -11.36 -7.81 10.01
CA PRO A 105 -10.27 -8.57 10.65
C PRO A 105 -10.63 -9.32 11.94
N GLY A 106 -11.75 -9.02 12.59
CA GLY A 106 -12.26 -9.79 13.73
C GLY A 106 -13.05 -11.04 13.34
N TRP A 107 -13.29 -11.27 12.04
CA TRP A 107 -14.00 -12.42 11.51
C TRP A 107 -13.06 -13.49 10.94
N ASN A 108 -13.52 -14.75 10.89
CA ASN A 108 -12.80 -15.87 10.25
C ASN A 108 -13.20 -16.12 8.78
N ALA A 109 -14.11 -15.30 8.24
CA ALA A 109 -14.64 -15.41 6.89
C ALA A 109 -15.30 -14.09 6.47
N ALA A 110 -15.51 -13.91 5.17
CA ALA A 110 -16.28 -12.79 4.64
C ALA A 110 -17.79 -13.07 4.72
N ALA A 111 -18.56 -12.05 5.05
CA ALA A 111 -20.01 -12.12 5.15
C ALA A 111 -20.68 -11.79 3.81
N VAL A 112 -21.67 -12.57 3.39
CA VAL A 112 -22.45 -12.26 2.18
C VAL A 112 -23.40 -11.11 2.47
N LEU A 113 -23.34 -10.03 1.69
CA LEU A 113 -24.29 -8.93 1.81
C LEU A 113 -25.65 -9.28 1.18
N VAL A 114 -26.73 -8.80 1.79
CA VAL A 114 -28.10 -8.92 1.28
C VAL A 114 -28.29 -8.01 0.05
N ARG A 115 -27.84 -6.75 0.14
CA ARG A 115 -28.14 -5.67 -0.82
C ARG A 115 -26.95 -5.31 -1.73
N ARG A 116 -26.37 -6.33 -2.35
CA ARG A 116 -25.13 -6.21 -3.15
C ARG A 116 -25.25 -5.17 -4.27
N ASP A 117 -26.29 -5.25 -5.09
CA ASP A 117 -26.43 -4.36 -6.26
C ASP A 117 -26.76 -2.91 -5.86
N GLU A 118 -27.46 -2.70 -4.76
CA GLU A 118 -27.70 -1.36 -4.19
C GLU A 118 -26.39 -0.74 -3.69
N LEU A 119 -25.55 -1.50 -2.98
CA LEU A 119 -24.23 -1.05 -2.55
C LEU A 119 -23.30 -0.74 -3.74
N ALA A 120 -23.33 -1.57 -4.79
CA ALA A 120 -22.55 -1.33 -6.00
C ALA A 120 -22.86 0.03 -6.64
N ARG A 121 -24.17 0.34 -6.77
CA ARG A 121 -24.65 1.60 -7.33
C ARG A 121 -24.29 2.80 -6.45
N TRP A 122 -24.52 2.68 -5.14
CA TRP A 122 -24.23 3.72 -4.15
C TRP A 122 -22.74 4.11 -4.09
N LEU A 123 -21.84 3.14 -4.33
CA LEU A 123 -20.40 3.37 -4.48
C LEU A 123 -20.04 4.03 -5.82
N ALA A 124 -20.64 3.58 -6.92
CA ALA A 124 -20.40 4.13 -8.25
C ALA A 124 -20.81 5.62 -8.35
N GLU A 125 -21.98 5.98 -7.79
CA GLU A 125 -22.48 7.36 -7.65
C GLU A 125 -21.49 8.29 -6.92
N ARG A 126 -20.64 7.72 -6.05
CA ARG A 126 -19.62 8.45 -5.25
C ARG A 126 -18.22 8.39 -5.86
N GLY A 127 -18.10 8.14 -7.16
CA GLY A 127 -16.80 8.07 -7.83
C GLY A 127 -15.94 6.90 -7.33
N CYS A 128 -16.56 5.87 -6.77
CA CYS A 128 -15.94 4.59 -6.43
C CYS A 128 -16.46 3.46 -7.34
N PRO A 129 -16.47 3.62 -8.69
CA PRO A 129 -16.79 2.51 -9.57
C PRO A 129 -15.72 1.44 -9.35
N ALA A 130 -16.17 0.25 -9.01
CA ALA A 130 -15.30 -0.82 -8.60
C ALA A 130 -15.31 -1.94 -9.65
N PRO A 131 -14.23 -2.72 -9.75
CA PRO A 131 -13.96 -3.59 -10.91
C PRO A 131 -14.80 -4.88 -10.90
N TRP A 132 -16.03 -4.84 -10.39
CA TRP A 132 -16.95 -5.97 -10.50
C TRP A 132 -17.63 -5.95 -11.87
N ASP A 133 -17.57 -7.07 -12.59
CA ASP A 133 -18.29 -7.33 -13.84
C ASP A 133 -19.81 -7.49 -13.62
N ALA A 134 -20.40 -6.50 -12.97
CA ALA A 134 -21.82 -6.41 -12.62
C ALA A 134 -22.65 -5.88 -13.80
N THR A 135 -22.42 -6.40 -15.01
CA THR A 135 -23.39 -6.27 -16.10
C THR A 135 -24.67 -6.99 -15.65
N PRO A 136 -25.84 -6.32 -15.57
CA PRO A 136 -27.07 -7.00 -15.20
C PRO A 136 -27.39 -8.06 -16.25
N GLY A 137 -27.32 -9.35 -15.88
CA GLY A 137 -27.43 -10.48 -16.81
C GLY A 137 -26.15 -11.27 -17.04
N SER A 138 -25.00 -10.85 -16.48
CA SER A 138 -23.86 -11.76 -16.27
C SER A 138 -24.30 -12.85 -15.28
N GLU A 139 -24.76 -14.01 -15.76
CA GLU A 139 -25.03 -15.13 -14.85
C GLU A 139 -23.76 -15.48 -14.05
N PRO A 140 -23.89 -15.93 -12.78
CA PRO A 140 -22.78 -16.50 -12.03
C PRO A 140 -22.11 -17.72 -12.70
N GLY A 141 -22.65 -18.22 -13.82
CA GLY A 141 -22.25 -19.44 -14.52
C GLY A 141 -20.78 -19.51 -14.98
N SER A 142 -20.08 -18.39 -15.22
CA SER A 142 -18.65 -18.43 -15.52
C SER A 142 -17.79 -18.69 -14.27
N ALA A 143 -18.17 -18.11 -13.12
CA ALA A 143 -17.53 -18.35 -11.83
C ALA A 143 -18.00 -19.64 -11.14
N ALA A 144 -19.17 -20.16 -11.51
CA ALA A 144 -19.74 -21.41 -11.01
C ALA A 144 -19.03 -22.66 -11.56
N ARG A 145 -18.26 -22.54 -12.65
CA ARG A 145 -17.23 -23.54 -12.98
C ARG A 145 -16.10 -23.38 -11.97
N GLY A 146 -16.23 -24.12 -10.85
CA GLY A 146 -15.17 -24.25 -9.85
C GLY A 146 -13.83 -24.52 -10.53
N PRO A 147 -12.74 -23.88 -10.09
CA PRO A 147 -11.55 -23.73 -10.92
C PRO A 147 -10.98 -25.10 -11.31
N ARG A 148 -10.57 -25.25 -12.58
CA ARG A 148 -10.14 -26.52 -13.19
C ARG A 148 -8.77 -27.04 -12.72
N TRP A 149 -8.19 -26.44 -11.68
CA TRP A 149 -6.89 -26.81 -11.14
C TRP A 149 -6.71 -28.31 -10.74
N PRO A 150 -7.72 -29.18 -10.54
CA PRO A 150 -7.46 -30.63 -10.43
C PRO A 150 -6.92 -31.26 -11.72
N GLU A 151 -7.19 -30.65 -12.88
CA GLU A 151 -6.67 -31.01 -14.20
C GLU A 151 -5.20 -30.56 -14.30
N GLY A 152 -4.31 -31.44 -14.76
CA GLY A 152 -2.86 -31.19 -14.80
C GLY A 152 -2.12 -31.30 -13.46
N ALA A 153 -2.82 -31.54 -12.35
CA ALA A 153 -2.18 -31.72 -11.04
C ALA A 153 -1.26 -32.97 -11.04
N PRO A 154 -0.04 -32.89 -10.44
CA PRO A 154 0.83 -34.04 -10.26
C PRO A 154 0.06 -35.21 -9.60
N PRO A 155 0.09 -36.44 -10.15
CA PRO A 155 -0.69 -37.58 -9.62
C PRO A 155 -0.48 -37.84 -8.13
N GLU A 156 0.69 -37.51 -7.62
CA GLU A 156 1.10 -37.65 -6.22
C GLU A 156 0.27 -36.74 -5.29
N LEU A 157 -0.23 -35.61 -5.80
CA LEU A 157 -1.12 -34.70 -5.07
C LEU A 157 -2.61 -35.11 -5.15
N ALA A 158 -2.96 -36.18 -5.86
CA ALA A 158 -4.35 -36.64 -5.96
C ALA A 158 -5.04 -36.87 -4.59
N PRO A 159 -4.38 -37.45 -3.55
CA PRO A 159 -4.97 -37.60 -2.21
C PRO A 159 -5.27 -36.26 -1.53
N LEU A 160 -4.48 -35.22 -1.83
CA LEU A 160 -4.61 -33.89 -1.23
C LEU A 160 -5.60 -32.99 -1.98
N ARG A 161 -6.24 -33.46 -3.07
CA ARG A 161 -7.19 -32.64 -3.85
C ARG A 161 -8.29 -32.01 -2.98
N GLY A 162 -8.86 -32.73 -2.01
CA GLY A 162 -9.87 -32.15 -1.11
C GLY A 162 -9.33 -31.00 -0.23
N VAL A 163 -8.06 -31.11 0.21
CA VAL A 163 -7.38 -30.11 1.06
C VAL A 163 -6.92 -28.90 0.23
N LEU A 164 -6.41 -29.14 -0.97
CA LEU A 164 -5.98 -28.09 -1.91
C LEU A 164 -7.17 -27.36 -2.55
N ALA A 165 -8.33 -28.03 -2.67
CA ALA A 165 -9.61 -27.41 -3.03
C ALA A 165 -10.17 -26.50 -1.94
N ALA A 166 -9.83 -26.77 -0.67
CA ALA A 166 -10.40 -26.05 0.46
C ALA A 166 -9.93 -24.59 0.46
N PRO A 167 -10.85 -23.61 0.50
CA PRO A 167 -10.50 -22.21 0.31
C PRO A 167 -9.68 -21.62 1.47
N ALA A 168 -8.62 -20.90 1.11
CA ALA A 168 -7.83 -19.94 1.90
C ALA A 168 -7.23 -20.43 3.22
N GLY A 169 -8.04 -20.68 4.26
CA GLY A 169 -7.54 -21.10 5.58
C GLY A 169 -6.80 -22.44 5.58
N GLY A 170 -7.02 -23.27 4.56
CA GLY A 170 -6.31 -24.53 4.34
C GLY A 170 -4.98 -24.40 3.60
N HIS A 171 -4.72 -23.29 2.89
CA HIS A 171 -3.68 -23.26 1.86
C HIS A 171 -2.25 -23.35 2.39
N PHE A 172 -1.88 -22.71 3.51
CA PHE A 172 -0.50 -22.80 4.00
C PHE A 172 -0.16 -24.21 4.52
N ARG A 173 -1.03 -24.81 5.34
CA ARG A 173 -0.84 -26.19 5.83
C ARG A 173 -0.91 -27.21 4.70
N GLY A 174 -1.89 -27.06 3.80
CA GLY A 174 -2.02 -27.89 2.61
C GLY A 174 -0.84 -27.75 1.64
N ALA A 175 -0.23 -26.56 1.54
CA ALA A 175 0.96 -26.33 0.73
C ALA A 175 2.20 -27.02 1.31
N LEU A 176 2.43 -26.93 2.63
CA LEU A 176 3.52 -27.66 3.29
C LEU A 176 3.35 -29.19 3.16
N GLU A 177 2.12 -29.68 3.30
CA GLU A 177 1.82 -31.11 3.12
C GLU A 177 2.00 -31.56 1.66
N ALA A 178 1.55 -30.76 0.69
CA ALA A 178 1.75 -31.02 -0.73
C ALA A 178 3.23 -30.98 -1.15
N LEU A 179 4.02 -30.01 -0.66
CA LEU A 179 5.48 -29.99 -0.87
C LEU A 179 6.17 -31.18 -0.19
N SER A 180 5.68 -31.64 0.97
CA SER A 180 6.20 -32.86 1.61
C SER A 180 5.86 -34.15 0.84
N VAL A 181 4.68 -34.22 0.21
CA VAL A 181 4.31 -35.33 -0.69
C VAL A 181 5.14 -35.28 -1.97
N LEU A 182 5.25 -34.11 -2.62
CA LEU A 182 6.10 -33.92 -3.80
C LEU A 182 7.56 -34.21 -3.51
N GLY A 183 8.12 -33.73 -2.40
CA GLY A 183 9.51 -33.98 -2.01
C GLY A 183 9.83 -35.45 -1.74
N ARG A 184 8.86 -36.25 -1.31
CA ARG A 184 9.03 -37.72 -1.18
C ARG A 184 8.99 -38.44 -2.52
N ALA A 185 8.14 -38.00 -3.45
CA ALA A 185 8.04 -38.60 -4.78
C ALA A 185 9.12 -38.11 -5.77
N ARG A 186 9.57 -36.87 -5.59
CA ARG A 186 10.51 -36.13 -6.46
C ARG A 186 11.55 -35.44 -5.57
N PRO A 187 12.58 -36.17 -5.08
CA PRO A 187 13.53 -35.62 -4.11
C PRO A 187 14.34 -34.42 -4.61
N VAL A 188 14.48 -34.26 -5.93
CA VAL A 188 15.20 -33.14 -6.54
C VAL A 188 14.27 -31.92 -6.69
N PRO A 189 14.61 -30.73 -6.14
CA PRO A 189 13.78 -29.54 -6.24
C PRO A 189 13.45 -29.11 -7.68
N LEU A 190 14.36 -29.36 -8.62
CA LEU A 190 14.19 -29.12 -10.05
C LEU A 190 13.02 -29.93 -10.64
N ASP A 191 12.85 -31.18 -10.24
CA ASP A 191 11.76 -32.05 -10.71
C ASP A 191 10.41 -31.62 -10.10
N GLN A 192 10.42 -31.12 -8.86
CA GLN A 192 9.25 -30.54 -8.20
C GLN A 192 8.82 -29.25 -8.90
N ALA A 193 9.76 -28.32 -9.13
CA ALA A 193 9.53 -27.08 -9.85
C ALA A 193 8.99 -27.35 -11.26
N THR A 194 9.61 -28.27 -12.01
CA THR A 194 9.16 -28.65 -13.36
C THR A 194 7.71 -29.16 -13.35
N ALA A 195 7.36 -30.08 -12.45
CA ALA A 195 6.00 -30.61 -12.36
C ALA A 195 4.95 -29.55 -11.96
N LEU A 196 5.32 -28.63 -11.06
CA LEU A 196 4.45 -27.52 -10.66
C LEU A 196 4.29 -26.46 -11.77
N LEU A 197 5.34 -26.22 -12.58
CA LEU A 197 5.26 -25.36 -13.76
C LEU A 197 4.40 -26.00 -14.86
N GLU A 198 4.52 -27.31 -15.10
CA GLU A 198 3.64 -28.05 -16.02
C GLU A 198 2.17 -27.91 -15.63
N TRP A 199 1.88 -28.03 -14.33
CA TRP A 199 0.55 -27.82 -13.78
C TRP A 199 0.06 -26.38 -13.98
N LEU A 200 0.89 -25.37 -13.65
CA LEU A 200 0.55 -23.96 -13.79
C LEU A 200 0.26 -23.55 -15.25
N GLY A 201 0.95 -24.15 -16.22
CA GLY A 201 0.77 -23.92 -17.65
C GLY A 201 -0.16 -24.91 -18.38
N HIS A 202 -0.86 -25.77 -17.64
CA HIS A 202 -1.85 -26.70 -18.18
C HIS A 202 -3.14 -25.96 -18.60
N ASP A 203 -3.62 -25.02 -17.78
CA ASP A 203 -4.79 -24.19 -18.07
C ASP A 203 -4.40 -22.97 -18.93
N THR A 204 -4.78 -23.00 -20.21
CA THR A 204 -4.53 -21.90 -21.15
C THR A 204 -5.57 -20.78 -21.08
N GLY A 205 -6.70 -20.95 -20.41
CA GLY A 205 -7.75 -19.92 -20.31
C GLY A 205 -7.63 -19.00 -19.09
N ALA A 206 -6.90 -19.43 -18.07
CA ALA A 206 -6.92 -18.79 -16.75
C ALA A 206 -6.05 -17.52 -16.58
N TRP A 207 -5.26 -17.08 -17.56
CA TRP A 207 -4.43 -15.88 -17.39
C TRP A 207 -5.28 -14.58 -17.44
N GLN A 208 -6.44 -14.58 -18.11
CA GLN A 208 -7.42 -13.49 -18.05
C GLN A 208 -8.56 -13.71 -17.04
N ALA A 209 -9.00 -14.96 -16.84
CA ALA A 209 -10.31 -15.25 -16.28
C ALA A 209 -10.54 -14.75 -14.83
N ALA A 210 -9.47 -14.55 -14.06
CA ALA A 210 -9.40 -13.59 -12.94
C ALA A 210 -8.01 -13.62 -12.28
N PRO A 211 -7.35 -12.48 -11.99
CA PRO A 211 -6.19 -12.42 -11.09
C PRO A 211 -6.54 -12.69 -9.60
N ARG A 212 -7.76 -13.14 -9.33
CA ARG A 212 -8.46 -13.07 -8.02
C ARG A 212 -8.30 -14.32 -7.15
N ARG A 213 -7.45 -15.26 -7.56
CA ARG A 213 -7.01 -16.41 -6.76
C ARG A 213 -5.58 -16.76 -7.18
N ASP A 214 -4.67 -16.80 -6.23
CA ASP A 214 -3.36 -17.45 -6.40
C ASP A 214 -3.63 -18.94 -6.70
N PRO A 215 -3.37 -19.44 -7.92
CA PRO A 215 -3.66 -20.83 -8.23
C PRO A 215 -2.73 -21.72 -7.39
N VAL A 216 -3.26 -22.82 -6.85
CA VAL A 216 -2.52 -23.77 -6.01
C VAL A 216 -1.07 -24.05 -6.49
N PRO A 217 -0.80 -24.35 -7.78
CA PRO A 217 0.58 -24.50 -8.26
C PRO A 217 1.47 -23.27 -8.08
N LEU A 218 0.97 -22.04 -8.24
CA LEU A 218 1.76 -20.81 -8.02
C LEU A 218 2.09 -20.60 -6.54
N ALA A 219 1.13 -20.83 -5.64
CA ALA A 219 1.38 -20.81 -4.19
C ALA A 219 2.43 -21.86 -3.79
N LEU A 220 2.39 -23.06 -4.38
CA LEU A 220 3.40 -24.12 -4.17
C LEU A 220 4.78 -23.74 -4.73
N LEU A 221 4.85 -23.13 -5.92
CA LEU A 221 6.10 -22.63 -6.51
C LEU A 221 6.72 -21.51 -5.65
N ARG A 222 5.91 -20.59 -5.12
CA ARG A 222 6.33 -19.55 -4.17
C ARG A 222 6.89 -20.15 -2.88
N ALA A 223 6.26 -21.21 -2.36
CA ALA A 223 6.70 -21.91 -1.15
C ALA A 223 7.94 -22.81 -1.38
N LEU A 224 8.12 -23.35 -2.60
CA LEU A 224 9.34 -24.05 -3.02
C LEU A 224 10.53 -23.09 -3.19
N GLY A 225 10.26 -21.85 -3.60
CA GLY A 225 11.19 -20.73 -3.63
C GLY A 225 11.75 -20.43 -5.02
N ASP A 226 11.82 -19.14 -5.34
CA ASP A 226 12.30 -18.56 -6.60
C ASP A 226 13.52 -19.26 -7.21
N ALA A 227 14.54 -19.53 -6.41
CA ALA A 227 15.81 -20.09 -6.89
C ALA A 227 15.63 -21.47 -7.56
N ALA A 228 14.80 -22.36 -6.98
CA ALA A 228 14.53 -23.68 -7.55
C ALA A 228 13.72 -23.61 -8.86
N VAL A 229 12.86 -22.59 -8.98
CA VAL A 229 12.08 -22.34 -10.21
C VAL A 229 12.99 -21.75 -11.30
N ASP A 230 13.83 -20.77 -10.95
CA ASP A 230 14.81 -20.16 -11.85
C ASP A 230 15.90 -21.17 -12.29
N ASP A 231 16.26 -22.15 -11.44
CA ASP A 231 17.12 -23.29 -11.79
C ASP A 231 16.44 -24.22 -12.80
N ALA A 232 15.17 -24.58 -12.58
CA ALA A 232 14.42 -25.43 -13.53
C ALA A 232 14.23 -24.76 -14.89
N ILE A 233 13.97 -23.46 -14.93
CA ILE A 233 13.90 -22.67 -16.17
C ILE A 233 15.25 -22.67 -16.90
N ARG A 234 16.37 -22.45 -16.18
CA ARG A 234 17.72 -22.46 -16.76
C ARG A 234 18.16 -23.83 -17.24
N ALA A 235 17.77 -24.90 -16.57
CA ALA A 235 18.08 -26.28 -16.96
C ALA A 235 17.38 -26.73 -18.26
N GLY A 236 16.38 -25.98 -18.71
CA GLY A 236 15.62 -26.25 -19.93
C GLY A 236 14.41 -27.13 -19.67
N LEU A 237 13.22 -26.53 -19.76
CA LEU A 237 11.96 -27.23 -19.53
C LEU A 237 11.61 -28.10 -20.77
N ARG A 238 11.10 -29.31 -20.52
CA ARG A 238 10.92 -30.33 -21.57
C ARG A 238 9.58 -30.30 -22.31
N SER A 239 8.60 -29.55 -21.80
CA SER A 239 7.23 -29.54 -22.34
C SER A 239 6.69 -28.12 -22.53
N ALA A 240 5.77 -27.96 -23.48
CA ALA A 240 5.12 -26.67 -23.72
C ALA A 240 4.29 -26.18 -22.51
N PRO A 241 3.55 -27.04 -21.76
CA PRO A 241 2.93 -26.63 -20.50
C PRO A 241 3.94 -26.08 -19.48
N ALA A 242 5.10 -26.72 -19.31
CA ALA A 242 6.13 -26.23 -18.40
C ALA A 242 6.58 -24.80 -18.76
N TRP A 243 6.88 -24.55 -20.04
CA TRP A 243 7.29 -23.23 -20.52
C TRP A 243 6.19 -22.16 -20.36
N ARG A 244 4.91 -22.50 -20.57
CA ARG A 244 3.79 -21.59 -20.31
C ARG A 244 3.64 -21.29 -18.82
N GLY A 245 3.79 -22.29 -17.96
CA GLY A 245 3.78 -22.13 -16.52
C GLY A 245 4.94 -21.28 -16.02
N ALA A 246 6.12 -21.43 -16.61
CA ALA A 246 7.28 -20.58 -16.33
C ALA A 246 7.07 -19.12 -16.75
N ALA A 247 6.55 -18.88 -17.96
CA ALA A 247 6.18 -17.54 -18.41
C ALA A 247 5.16 -16.89 -17.45
N ARG A 248 4.13 -17.64 -17.05
CA ARG A 248 3.12 -17.18 -16.10
C ARG A 248 3.69 -16.92 -14.70
N PHE A 249 4.48 -17.85 -14.15
CA PHE A 249 5.16 -17.69 -12.87
C PHE A 249 6.03 -16.44 -12.86
N VAL A 250 6.86 -16.25 -13.89
CA VAL A 250 7.76 -15.10 -14.00
C VAL A 250 6.97 -13.78 -14.03
N ALA A 251 5.88 -13.72 -14.79
CA ALA A 251 5.02 -12.54 -14.84
C ALA A 251 4.28 -12.26 -13.51
N GLU A 252 3.77 -13.28 -12.84
CA GLU A 252 2.97 -13.14 -11.59
C GLU A 252 3.81 -13.05 -10.30
N THR A 253 5.14 -13.12 -10.37
CA THR A 253 6.02 -13.04 -9.18
C THR A 253 7.13 -12.01 -9.25
N ILE A 254 7.23 -11.24 -10.34
CA ILE A 254 8.03 -10.01 -10.36
C ILE A 254 7.24 -8.93 -9.61
N ALA A 255 7.54 -8.77 -8.32
CA ALA A 255 6.91 -7.76 -7.45
C ALA A 255 7.70 -6.44 -7.41
N THR A 256 9.01 -6.49 -7.63
CA THR A 256 9.92 -5.35 -7.47
C THR A 256 10.89 -5.19 -8.65
N ARG A 257 11.51 -4.01 -8.80
CA ARG A 257 12.56 -3.78 -9.83
C ARG A 257 13.80 -4.65 -9.59
N ALA A 258 14.12 -4.97 -8.35
CA ALA A 258 15.19 -5.91 -8.00
C ALA A 258 14.86 -7.33 -8.49
N ASP A 259 13.61 -7.80 -8.35
CA ASP A 259 13.19 -9.11 -8.87
C ASP A 259 13.26 -9.15 -10.39
N GLN A 260 12.76 -8.09 -11.05
CA GLN A 260 12.88 -7.92 -12.49
C GLN A 260 14.34 -7.97 -12.93
N LYS A 261 15.22 -7.17 -12.32
CA LYS A 261 16.65 -7.09 -12.67
C LYS A 261 17.34 -8.45 -12.47
N ARG A 262 17.12 -9.11 -11.33
CA ARG A 262 17.61 -10.47 -11.02
C ARG A 262 17.21 -11.45 -12.12
N ARG A 263 15.92 -11.53 -12.44
CA ARG A 263 15.41 -12.53 -13.39
C ARG A 263 15.77 -12.23 -14.84
N ARG A 264 15.80 -10.97 -15.27
CA ARG A 264 16.29 -10.59 -16.61
C ARG A 264 17.74 -11.03 -16.83
N GLN A 265 18.59 -10.92 -15.80
CA GLN A 265 19.98 -11.35 -15.84
C GLN A 265 20.10 -12.88 -15.75
N GLY A 266 19.52 -13.48 -14.71
CA GLY A 266 19.60 -14.93 -14.44
C GLY A 266 18.93 -15.81 -15.49
N LEU A 267 17.80 -15.37 -16.06
CA LEU A 267 17.05 -16.09 -17.09
C LEU A 267 17.38 -15.64 -18.51
N SER A 268 18.46 -14.86 -18.71
CA SER A 268 18.84 -14.26 -20.00
C SER A 268 18.82 -15.24 -21.19
N GLY A 269 19.35 -16.46 -21.02
CA GLY A 269 19.33 -17.53 -22.03
C GLY A 269 17.94 -18.15 -22.29
N ALA A 270 16.98 -17.98 -21.38
CA ALA A 270 15.62 -18.51 -21.47
C ALA A 270 14.57 -17.47 -21.89
N LEU A 271 14.90 -16.17 -21.90
CA LEU A 271 13.95 -15.08 -22.18
C LEU A 271 13.20 -15.23 -23.52
N LYS A 272 13.85 -15.79 -24.55
CA LYS A 272 13.23 -16.04 -25.86
C LYS A 272 12.13 -17.10 -25.75
N ALA A 273 12.44 -18.25 -25.15
CA ALA A 273 11.49 -19.35 -24.97
C ALA A 273 10.31 -18.97 -24.05
N LEU A 274 10.57 -18.17 -23.00
CA LEU A 274 9.51 -17.63 -22.14
C LEU A 274 8.52 -16.74 -22.92
N ARG A 275 9.02 -15.86 -23.81
CA ARG A 275 8.17 -15.01 -24.66
C ARG A 275 7.38 -15.83 -25.69
N GLU A 276 8.04 -16.76 -26.38
CA GLU A 276 7.39 -17.64 -27.35
C GLU A 276 6.27 -18.45 -26.68
N ALA A 277 6.49 -18.98 -25.47
CA ALA A 277 5.47 -19.68 -24.70
C ALA A 277 4.32 -18.75 -24.24
N ALA A 278 4.62 -17.51 -23.83
CA ALA A 278 3.60 -16.52 -23.48
C ALA A 278 2.72 -16.15 -24.69
N GLN A 279 3.30 -16.05 -25.89
CA GLN A 279 2.56 -15.79 -27.14
C GLN A 279 1.70 -17.00 -27.56
N VAL A 280 2.27 -18.21 -27.54
CA VAL A 280 1.58 -19.47 -27.89
C VAL A 280 0.44 -19.81 -26.92
N SER A 281 0.40 -19.22 -25.73
CA SER A 281 -0.74 -19.35 -24.82
C SER A 281 -2.06 -18.77 -25.38
N GLY A 282 -2.00 -17.99 -26.46
CA GLY A 282 -3.17 -17.48 -27.19
C GLY A 282 -4.02 -16.45 -26.43
N THR A 283 -3.63 -16.13 -25.20
CA THR A 283 -4.39 -15.25 -24.31
C THR A 283 -3.91 -13.81 -24.47
N VAL A 284 -4.83 -12.91 -24.86
CA VAL A 284 -4.52 -11.50 -25.11
C VAL A 284 -3.98 -10.87 -23.81
N GLY A 285 -2.83 -10.20 -23.88
CA GLY A 285 -2.16 -9.65 -22.69
C GLY A 285 -1.19 -10.61 -22.00
N SER A 286 -1.07 -11.89 -22.39
CA SER A 286 -0.09 -12.82 -21.81
C SER A 286 1.36 -12.46 -22.16
N SER A 287 1.68 -12.26 -23.44
CA SER A 287 2.97 -11.68 -23.83
C SER A 287 3.12 -10.29 -23.21
N GLY A 288 2.06 -9.46 -23.23
CA GLY A 288 2.08 -8.11 -22.66
C GLY A 288 2.42 -8.07 -21.16
N ALA A 289 1.90 -8.99 -20.35
CA ALA A 289 2.19 -9.08 -18.92
C ALA A 289 3.61 -9.58 -18.65
N LEU A 290 4.08 -10.59 -19.40
CA LEU A 290 5.46 -11.05 -19.30
C LEU A 290 6.45 -9.99 -19.79
N ASP A 291 6.16 -9.32 -20.89
CA ASP A 291 6.99 -8.25 -21.45
C ASP A 291 6.96 -6.99 -20.58
N ALA A 292 5.84 -6.65 -19.92
CA ALA A 292 5.80 -5.60 -18.89
C ALA A 292 6.62 -6.00 -17.65
N ALA A 293 6.53 -7.27 -17.22
CA ALA A 293 7.30 -7.79 -16.10
C ALA A 293 8.81 -7.91 -16.39
N LEU A 294 9.23 -8.09 -17.65
CA LEU A 294 10.64 -8.29 -18.05
C LEU A 294 11.25 -7.14 -18.85
N SER A 295 10.48 -6.12 -19.23
CA SER A 295 11.02 -4.87 -19.78
C SER A 295 11.27 -3.90 -18.63
N PRO A 296 12.46 -3.27 -18.56
CA PRO A 296 12.70 -2.26 -17.54
C PRO A 296 11.67 -1.15 -17.75
N PRO A 297 10.83 -0.80 -16.75
CA PRO A 297 10.01 0.39 -16.88
C PRO A 297 10.98 1.56 -17.11
N PRO A 298 10.78 2.40 -18.14
CA PRO A 298 11.63 3.56 -18.31
C PRO A 298 11.53 4.38 -17.02
N LEU A 299 12.66 4.59 -16.36
CA LEU A 299 12.77 5.44 -15.17
C LEU A 299 12.72 6.92 -15.61
N ALA A 300 11.61 7.28 -16.23
CA ALA A 300 11.28 8.63 -16.65
C ALA A 300 10.62 9.36 -15.48
N ALA A 301 11.02 10.61 -15.29
CA ALA A 301 10.25 11.53 -14.48
C ALA A 301 8.96 11.89 -15.25
N PRO A 302 7.78 11.90 -14.61
CA PRO A 302 6.58 12.48 -15.21
C PRO A 302 6.77 13.96 -15.58
N GLU A 303 5.98 14.45 -16.53
CA GLU A 303 6.16 15.81 -17.09
C GLU A 303 6.04 16.90 -16.00
N GLY A 304 6.98 17.84 -16.01
CA GLY A 304 7.12 18.87 -14.97
C GLY A 304 7.85 18.42 -13.70
N THR A 305 8.37 17.19 -13.65
CA THR A 305 9.08 16.64 -12.48
C THR A 305 10.50 16.18 -12.81
N ARG A 306 11.33 15.95 -11.78
CA ARG A 306 12.68 15.37 -11.89
C ARG A 306 12.79 14.12 -11.03
N LEU A 307 13.16 12.98 -11.61
CA LEU A 307 13.35 11.74 -10.85
C LEU A 307 14.56 11.86 -9.91
N LEU A 308 14.34 11.60 -8.63
CA LEU A 308 15.37 11.57 -7.58
C LEU A 308 15.72 10.14 -7.17
N ALA A 309 14.72 9.27 -7.03
CA ALA A 309 14.90 7.88 -6.59
C ALA A 309 13.82 6.96 -7.18
N ALA A 310 14.15 5.69 -7.39
CA ALA A 310 13.23 4.65 -7.77
C ALA A 310 13.47 3.41 -6.90
N ALA A 311 12.46 3.00 -6.13
CA ALA A 311 12.53 1.80 -5.28
C ALA A 311 12.98 0.59 -6.10
N GLN A 312 14.02 -0.08 -5.64
CA GLN A 312 14.42 -1.40 -6.12
C GLN A 312 13.59 -2.49 -5.46
N ARG A 313 13.19 -2.30 -4.19
CA ARG A 313 12.46 -3.29 -3.37
C ARG A 313 10.99 -2.93 -3.15
N GLY A 314 10.40 -2.24 -4.12
CA GLY A 314 8.97 -1.98 -4.21
C GLY A 314 8.47 -0.77 -3.41
N ARG A 315 9.17 -0.31 -2.36
CA ARG A 315 8.63 0.74 -1.49
C ARG A 315 9.70 1.62 -0.88
N LEU A 316 9.68 2.91 -1.23
CA LEU A 316 10.38 3.94 -0.49
C LEU A 316 9.56 4.34 0.74
N SER A 317 10.23 4.48 1.87
CA SER A 317 9.69 5.00 3.11
C SER A 317 10.78 5.84 3.79
N TRP A 318 10.38 6.85 4.57
CA TRP A 318 11.29 7.81 5.22
C TRP A 318 12.32 8.43 4.25
N VAL A 319 12.07 9.66 3.80
CA VAL A 319 12.96 10.33 2.84
C VAL A 319 13.78 11.40 3.56
N GLY A 320 15.08 11.20 3.67
CA GLY A 320 16.07 12.21 4.05
C GLY A 320 16.72 12.85 2.82
N ARG A 321 17.22 14.08 2.95
CA ARG A 321 18.09 14.72 1.95
C ARG A 321 19.39 15.11 2.62
N ASP A 322 20.51 14.83 1.96
CA ASP A 322 21.87 15.02 2.46
C ASP A 322 22.71 15.57 1.31
N GLY A 323 22.73 16.90 1.18
CA GLY A 323 23.25 17.60 0.01
C GLY A 323 22.50 17.23 -1.29
N ASP A 324 23.26 16.73 -2.27
CA ASP A 324 22.75 16.24 -3.56
C ASP A 324 22.25 14.77 -3.51
N HIS A 325 22.34 14.12 -2.34
CA HIS A 325 21.83 12.78 -2.13
C HIS A 325 20.45 12.79 -1.49
N VAL A 326 19.62 11.84 -1.89
CA VAL A 326 18.44 11.40 -1.13
C VAL A 326 18.82 10.12 -0.41
N ILE A 327 18.47 9.99 0.86
CA ILE A 327 18.59 8.72 1.60
C ILE A 327 17.17 8.28 1.93
N ALA A 328 16.80 7.05 1.58
CA ALA A 328 15.50 6.49 1.92
C ALA A 328 15.57 5.01 2.30
N LEU A 329 14.58 4.54 3.03
CA LEU A 329 14.39 3.12 3.32
C LEU A 329 13.60 2.47 2.17
N ASP A 330 14.30 1.70 1.34
CA ASP A 330 13.76 0.91 0.23
C ASP A 330 13.53 -0.55 0.67
N GLY A 331 12.29 -0.88 1.02
CA GLY A 331 11.97 -2.15 1.67
C GLY A 331 12.62 -2.27 3.06
N LEU A 332 13.72 -3.02 3.14
CA LEU A 332 14.57 -3.17 4.35
C LEU A 332 15.98 -2.57 4.16
N SER A 333 16.28 -1.97 3.00
CA SER A 333 17.58 -1.39 2.69
C SER A 333 17.58 0.12 2.97
N ILE A 334 18.54 0.62 3.73
CA ILE A 334 18.84 2.06 3.71
C ILE A 334 19.61 2.32 2.41
N THR A 335 19.00 3.05 1.48
CA THR A 335 19.51 3.27 0.12
C THR A 335 19.77 4.76 -0.11
N ARG A 336 20.96 5.08 -0.64
CA ARG A 336 21.36 6.42 -1.07
C ARG A 336 21.14 6.56 -2.57
N PHE A 337 20.34 7.52 -2.97
CA PHE A 337 20.10 7.89 -4.35
C PHE A 337 20.87 9.18 -4.66
N SER A 338 21.56 9.20 -5.79
CA SER A 338 22.37 10.34 -6.23
C SER A 338 21.75 10.96 -7.47
N ALA A 339 21.95 12.26 -7.69
CA ALA A 339 21.50 12.94 -8.89
C ALA A 339 21.95 12.20 -10.18
N GLY A 340 20.98 11.77 -11.00
CA GLY A 340 21.24 10.99 -12.23
C GLY A 340 21.40 9.48 -12.03
N ALA A 341 21.40 8.97 -10.80
CA ALA A 341 21.50 7.54 -10.47
C ALA A 341 20.26 7.08 -9.66
N PRO A 342 19.08 6.98 -10.29
CA PRO A 342 17.81 6.74 -9.59
C PRO A 342 17.66 5.32 -9.03
N GLU A 343 18.49 4.35 -9.41
CA GLU A 343 18.45 2.99 -8.83
C GLU A 343 18.96 2.96 -7.38
N GLY A 344 19.84 3.88 -7.00
CA GLY A 344 20.41 3.99 -5.66
C GLY A 344 21.47 2.94 -5.30
N GLU A 345 22.24 3.26 -4.28
CA GLU A 345 23.26 2.43 -3.64
C GLU A 345 22.73 1.97 -2.27
N ALA A 346 22.59 0.66 -2.07
CA ALA A 346 22.20 0.12 -0.77
C ALA A 346 23.36 0.30 0.23
N LEU A 347 23.19 1.21 1.19
CA LEU A 347 24.18 1.48 2.23
C LEU A 347 24.18 0.39 3.31
N PHE A 348 23.00 -0.09 3.69
CA PHE A 348 22.84 -1.02 4.82
C PHE A 348 21.56 -1.86 4.70
N GLU A 349 21.64 -3.13 5.09
CA GLU A 349 20.50 -4.07 5.17
C GLU A 349 20.01 -4.19 6.62
N LEU A 350 18.76 -3.79 6.87
CA LEU A 350 18.19 -3.83 8.21
C LEU A 350 17.74 -5.26 8.58
N PRO A 351 18.10 -5.77 9.78
CA PRO A 351 17.67 -7.09 10.27
C PRO A 351 16.19 -7.10 10.76
N GLY A 352 15.28 -6.53 9.97
CA GLY A 352 13.84 -6.50 10.24
C GLY A 352 13.20 -5.11 10.08
N VAL A 353 11.96 -4.99 10.57
CA VAL A 353 11.19 -3.73 10.52
C VAL A 353 11.67 -2.79 11.62
N HIS A 354 12.20 -1.63 11.24
CA HIS A 354 12.80 -0.65 12.17
C HIS A 354 12.25 0.76 11.90
N THR A 355 12.40 1.66 12.88
CA THR A 355 11.93 3.05 12.76
C THR A 355 13.11 3.98 12.45
N PRO A 356 13.29 4.44 11.21
CA PRO A 356 14.34 5.39 10.89
C PRO A 356 13.98 6.79 11.43
N LEU A 357 14.99 7.54 11.89
CA LEU A 357 14.82 8.81 12.62
C LEU A 357 15.12 10.00 11.71
N PHE A 358 16.39 10.26 11.40
CA PHE A 358 16.83 11.34 10.48
C PHE A 358 18.19 11.01 9.85
N ALA A 359 18.56 11.72 8.78
CA ALA A 359 19.87 11.66 8.15
C ALA A 359 20.44 13.06 7.94
N ARG A 360 21.76 13.21 8.11
CA ARG A 360 22.49 14.49 8.02
C ARG A 360 24.00 14.25 7.97
N ASP A 361 24.74 15.04 7.21
CA ASP A 361 26.20 15.09 7.19
C ASP A 361 26.84 13.71 6.92
N GLY A 362 26.30 12.98 5.94
CA GLY A 362 26.72 11.63 5.55
C GLY A 362 26.17 10.49 6.42
N ARG A 363 25.50 10.80 7.54
CA ARG A 363 25.09 9.84 8.58
C ARG A 363 23.59 9.59 8.57
N ALA A 364 23.17 8.35 8.80
CA ALA A 364 21.78 7.97 9.01
C ALA A 364 21.57 7.40 10.43
N TYR A 365 20.48 7.81 11.10
CA TYR A 365 20.13 7.41 12.45
C TYR A 365 18.81 6.64 12.49
N PHE A 366 18.75 5.54 13.22
CA PHE A 366 17.56 4.67 13.30
C PHE A 366 17.41 3.99 14.66
N GLU A 367 16.17 3.65 15.00
CA GLU A 367 15.83 2.86 16.18
C GLU A 367 15.89 1.36 15.86
N LEU A 368 16.87 0.67 16.42
CA LEU A 368 17.05 -0.79 16.37
C LEU A 368 16.84 -1.37 17.77
N SER A 369 15.76 -2.14 17.96
CA SER A 369 15.45 -2.79 19.25
C SER A 369 15.44 -1.84 20.46
N GLY A 370 14.92 -0.62 20.28
CA GLY A 370 14.87 0.42 21.32
C GLY A 370 16.17 1.21 21.52
N ARG A 371 17.18 1.02 20.65
CA ARG A 371 18.48 1.73 20.70
C ARG A 371 18.65 2.59 19.47
N ILE A 372 19.30 3.75 19.61
CA ILE A 372 19.67 4.59 18.46
C ILE A 372 21.01 4.14 17.90
N CYS A 373 20.98 3.64 16.67
CA CYS A 373 22.17 3.29 15.90
C CYS A 373 22.46 4.36 14.85
N GLU A 374 23.75 4.62 14.62
CA GLU A 374 24.28 5.43 13.52
C GLU A 374 24.88 4.51 12.46
N VAL A 375 24.62 4.80 11.19
CA VAL A 375 25.41 4.30 10.05
C VAL A 375 26.00 5.51 9.33
N SER A 376 27.33 5.59 9.36
CA SER A 376 28.10 6.74 8.84
C SER A 376 28.65 6.51 7.41
N ALA A 377 28.58 5.29 6.89
CA ALA A 377 29.10 4.91 5.57
C ALA A 377 28.45 3.61 5.03
N PRO A 378 28.36 3.41 3.70
CA PRO A 378 27.92 2.15 3.10
C PRO A 378 28.75 0.96 3.60
N GLY A 379 28.08 -0.15 3.93
CA GLY A 379 28.68 -1.40 4.38
C GLY A 379 29.23 -1.43 5.80
N TRP A 380 29.19 -0.31 6.55
CA TRP A 380 29.64 -0.28 7.94
C TRP A 380 28.59 -0.86 8.89
N PRO A 381 28.98 -1.59 9.95
CA PRO A 381 28.05 -2.08 10.95
C PRO A 381 27.39 -0.90 11.70
N PRO A 382 26.14 -1.05 12.18
CA PRO A 382 25.48 -0.02 12.98
C PRO A 382 26.27 0.23 14.25
N VAL A 383 26.74 1.47 14.44
CA VAL A 383 27.39 1.87 15.69
C VAL A 383 26.30 2.27 16.66
N GLU A 384 26.17 1.56 17.78
CA GLU A 384 25.31 2.00 18.88
C GLU A 384 25.83 3.34 19.40
N THR A 385 25.02 4.39 19.25
CA THR A 385 25.39 5.71 19.74
C THR A 385 25.36 5.69 21.27
N LYS A 386 26.46 6.11 21.92
CA LYS A 386 26.47 6.28 23.39
C LYS A 386 25.28 7.17 23.80
N PRO A 387 24.61 6.90 24.93
CA PRO A 387 23.38 7.58 25.33
C PRO A 387 23.62 9.05 25.69
N GLY A 388 23.73 9.91 24.67
CA GLY A 388 23.77 11.36 24.80
C GLY A 388 22.38 11.95 25.12
N LEU A 389 22.22 13.25 24.91
CA LEU A 389 20.98 13.99 25.14
C LEU A 389 19.74 13.31 24.52
N TRP A 390 19.93 12.70 23.34
CA TRP A 390 18.95 11.88 22.63
C TRP A 390 18.34 10.75 23.45
N SER A 391 19.09 10.09 24.35
CA SER A 391 18.55 9.05 25.23
C SER A 391 17.51 9.56 26.25
N ARG A 392 17.47 10.88 26.51
CA ARG A 392 16.40 11.52 27.29
C ARG A 392 15.18 11.85 26.44
N ILE A 393 15.38 12.10 25.14
CA ILE A 393 14.32 12.33 24.16
C ILE A 393 13.65 10.98 23.78
N THR A 394 14.42 9.92 23.55
CA THR A 394 13.94 8.60 23.11
C THR A 394 13.61 7.62 24.22
N ARG A 395 13.87 7.94 25.50
CA ARG A 395 13.17 7.31 26.65
C ARG A 395 11.66 7.50 26.61
N SER A 396 11.20 8.36 25.70
CA SER A 396 9.84 8.40 25.19
C SER A 396 9.83 7.83 23.76
N PRO A 397 9.73 6.50 23.54
CA PRO A 397 9.24 5.94 22.26
C PRO A 397 7.81 6.41 22.00
N LEU A 398 7.12 6.69 23.11
CA LEU A 398 5.99 7.58 23.19
C LEU A 398 6.22 8.85 22.34
N ALA A 399 7.30 9.62 22.40
CA ALA A 399 7.43 10.95 21.75
C ALA A 399 6.89 11.04 20.30
N TYR A 400 7.45 10.30 19.33
CA TYR A 400 6.93 10.31 17.96
C TYR A 400 5.55 9.64 17.85
N GLY A 401 5.30 8.59 18.64
CA GLY A 401 3.98 7.97 18.80
C GLY A 401 2.93 8.87 19.46
N VAL A 402 3.36 9.90 20.18
CA VAL A 402 2.60 10.86 20.99
C VAL A 402 2.38 12.11 20.17
N ALA A 403 3.35 12.62 19.41
CA ALA A 403 3.10 13.57 18.33
C ALA A 403 2.07 12.96 17.34
N ARG A 404 2.28 11.72 16.90
CA ARG A 404 1.30 10.97 16.07
C ARG A 404 -0.05 10.73 16.78
N SER A 405 -0.08 10.44 18.07
CA SER A 405 -1.34 10.33 18.84
C SER A 405 -1.95 11.69 19.18
N ARG A 406 -1.20 12.79 19.18
CA ARG A 406 -1.63 14.17 19.46
C ARG A 406 -2.17 14.81 18.21
N TRP A 407 -1.52 14.64 17.08
CA TRP A 407 -2.11 14.79 15.74
C TRP A 407 -3.39 13.95 15.61
N GLY A 408 -3.36 12.72 16.12
CA GLY A 408 -4.54 11.89 16.36
C GLY A 408 -5.61 12.63 17.17
N ARG A 409 -5.31 13.07 18.41
CA ARG A 409 -6.18 13.83 19.32
C ARG A 409 -6.67 15.17 18.74
N ALA A 410 -5.88 15.84 17.91
CA ALA A 410 -6.25 17.05 17.19
C ALA A 410 -7.28 16.70 16.12
N ARG A 411 -7.04 15.66 15.30
CA ARG A 411 -8.07 15.07 14.42
C ARG A 411 -9.31 14.60 15.19
N ARG A 412 -9.19 14.07 16.42
CA ARG A 412 -10.35 13.73 17.28
C ARG A 412 -11.17 14.96 17.66
N ARG A 413 -10.50 16.02 18.12
CA ARG A 413 -11.15 17.28 18.51
C ARG A 413 -11.77 18.01 17.32
N CYS A 414 -11.11 18.02 16.15
CA CYS A 414 -11.71 18.54 14.92
C CYS A 414 -12.91 17.70 14.47
N ALA A 415 -12.77 16.37 14.41
CA ALA A 415 -13.86 15.49 13.99
C ALA A 415 -15.09 15.63 14.89
N ALA A 416 -14.92 15.65 16.21
CA ALA A 416 -16.01 15.80 17.19
C ALA A 416 -16.64 17.21 17.21
N ARG A 417 -16.06 18.20 16.53
CA ARG A 417 -16.60 19.58 16.39
C ARG A 417 -17.25 19.83 15.03
N VAL A 418 -16.68 19.26 13.95
CA VAL A 418 -17.38 19.08 12.67
C VAL A 418 -18.69 18.30 12.88
N GLU A 419 -18.67 17.32 13.78
CA GLU A 419 -19.82 16.54 14.25
C GLU A 419 -20.93 17.37 14.93
N ALA A 420 -20.64 18.62 15.32
CA ALA A 420 -21.57 19.57 15.94
C ALA A 420 -22.02 20.72 14.99
N GLN A 421 -21.64 20.69 13.71
CA GLN A 421 -21.88 21.77 12.73
C GLN A 421 -21.26 23.14 13.09
N GLU A 422 -20.35 23.20 14.05
CA GLU A 422 -19.61 24.43 14.37
C GLU A 422 -18.63 24.77 13.23
N GLN A 423 -18.91 25.84 12.49
CA GLN A 423 -18.12 26.32 11.35
C GLN A 423 -16.76 26.91 11.80
N MET A 424 -15.77 26.07 12.15
CA MET A 424 -14.44 26.55 12.60
C MET A 424 -13.26 25.61 12.21
N PRO A 425 -12.00 26.09 12.25
CA PRO A 425 -10.93 25.65 11.35
C PRO A 425 -10.31 24.27 11.62
N ILE A 426 -9.56 23.78 10.61
CA ILE A 426 -8.52 22.77 10.81
C ILE A 426 -7.30 23.47 11.42
N PHE A 427 -6.90 22.99 12.59
CA PHE A 427 -5.78 23.53 13.34
C PHE A 427 -4.47 22.77 13.05
N LEU A 428 -3.41 23.50 12.68
CA LEU A 428 -2.02 23.10 12.95
C LEU A 428 -1.58 23.68 14.31
N GLN A 429 -2.42 23.52 15.33
CA GLN A 429 -2.08 24.01 16.67
C GLN A 429 -1.18 22.98 17.35
N ILE A 430 0.09 23.36 17.44
CA ILE A 430 1.15 22.63 18.12
C ILE A 430 1.06 22.98 19.60
N ASP A 431 1.02 21.97 20.46
CA ASP A 431 0.92 22.16 21.91
C ASP A 431 2.28 22.47 22.55
N GLU A 432 2.30 23.02 23.76
CA GLU A 432 3.53 23.49 24.44
C GLU A 432 4.63 22.41 24.49
N GLU A 433 4.28 21.12 24.57
CA GLU A 433 5.25 20.02 24.57
C GLU A 433 5.76 19.66 23.17
N GLU A 434 4.95 19.88 22.13
CA GLU A 434 5.36 19.72 20.72
C GLU A 434 6.19 20.94 20.27
N GLU A 435 5.87 22.15 20.76
CA GLU A 435 6.72 23.34 20.69
C GLU A 435 8.03 23.12 21.44
N GLU A 436 8.00 22.59 22.67
CA GLU A 436 9.21 22.25 23.44
C GLU A 436 10.05 21.16 22.72
N ALA A 437 9.42 20.21 22.05
CA ALA A 437 10.11 19.23 21.20
C ALA A 437 10.76 19.89 19.98
N TYR A 438 10.10 20.84 19.32
CA TYR A 438 10.68 21.63 18.23
C TYR A 438 11.80 22.57 18.72
N VAL A 439 11.69 23.15 19.91
CA VAL A 439 12.76 23.94 20.56
C VAL A 439 13.97 23.06 20.90
N LYS A 440 13.74 21.83 21.38
CA LYS A 440 14.80 20.82 21.63
C LYS A 440 15.46 20.33 20.34
N LEU A 441 14.72 20.21 19.23
CA LEU A 441 15.25 19.94 17.89
C LEU A 441 16.03 21.15 17.34
N GLY A 442 15.55 22.38 17.60
CA GLY A 442 16.23 23.64 17.29
C GLY A 442 17.57 23.77 18.00
N ALA A 443 17.65 23.37 19.27
CA ALA A 443 18.90 23.29 20.02
C ALA A 443 19.90 22.25 19.46
N ALA A 444 19.42 21.28 18.67
CA ALA A 444 20.24 20.34 17.90
C ALA A 444 20.48 20.80 16.44
N GLY A 445 20.09 22.04 16.09
CA GLY A 445 20.32 22.64 14.78
C GLY A 445 19.35 22.20 13.68
N ALA A 446 18.12 21.81 14.04
CA ALA A 446 17.03 21.58 13.09
C ALA A 446 15.96 22.70 13.21
N PRO A 447 15.70 23.50 12.17
CA PRO A 447 14.75 24.61 12.27
C PRO A 447 13.32 24.11 12.53
N PRO A 448 12.51 24.82 13.33
CA PRO A 448 11.08 24.55 13.44
C PRO A 448 10.40 24.86 12.09
N PRO A 449 9.44 24.04 11.61
CA PRO A 449 8.70 24.35 10.38
C PRO A 449 7.97 25.69 10.52
N ARG A 450 7.94 26.54 9.48
CA ARG A 450 7.47 27.92 9.65
C ARG A 450 5.99 28.03 10.02
N ALA A 451 5.12 27.11 9.58
CA ALA A 451 3.73 27.12 10.02
C ALA A 451 3.55 26.95 11.54
N VAL A 452 4.53 26.32 12.22
CA VAL A 452 4.60 26.28 13.69
C VAL A 452 4.86 27.70 14.22
N ALA A 453 5.91 28.34 13.70
CA ALA A 453 6.34 29.67 14.10
C ALA A 453 5.34 30.79 13.73
N THR A 454 4.47 30.59 12.72
CA THR A 454 3.47 31.56 12.28
C THR A 454 2.04 31.25 12.73
N GLY A 455 1.83 30.16 13.48
CA GLY A 455 0.52 29.77 14.00
C GLY A 455 -0.54 29.54 12.92
N ALA A 456 -0.12 29.04 11.75
CA ALA A 456 -0.95 29.04 10.56
C ALA A 456 -2.07 27.97 10.61
N LEU A 457 -3.31 28.36 10.28
CA LEU A 457 -4.50 27.50 10.27
C LEU A 457 -5.03 27.45 8.84
N ALA A 458 -5.37 26.28 8.29
CA ALA A 458 -5.99 26.23 6.97
C ALA A 458 -6.88 24.99 6.77
N TRP A 459 -8.04 25.17 6.16
CA TRP A 459 -9.05 24.14 5.97
C TRP A 459 -9.82 24.24 4.66
N PHE A 460 -10.39 23.10 4.25
CA PHE A 460 -11.30 23.02 3.11
C PHE A 460 -12.73 23.16 3.61
N ALA A 461 -13.45 24.14 3.06
CA ALA A 461 -14.88 24.31 3.26
C ALA A 461 -15.69 23.33 2.38
N PRO A 462 -16.96 23.03 2.71
CA PRO A 462 -17.78 22.08 1.94
C PRO A 462 -17.92 22.41 0.45
N GLU A 463 -17.83 23.69 0.09
CA GLU A 463 -17.96 24.20 -1.28
C GLU A 463 -16.65 24.08 -2.10
N GLY A 464 -15.61 23.46 -1.53
CA GLY A 464 -14.28 23.32 -2.15
C GLY A 464 -13.37 24.54 -1.98
N ASN A 465 -13.79 25.55 -1.21
CA ASN A 465 -12.95 26.71 -0.89
C ASN A 465 -11.86 26.32 0.11
N LEU A 466 -10.70 26.96 0.01
CA LEU A 466 -9.64 26.91 1.01
C LEU A 466 -9.70 28.20 1.84
N VAL A 467 -9.89 28.05 3.14
CA VAL A 467 -9.77 29.16 4.08
C VAL A 467 -8.46 28.99 4.83
N ALA A 468 -7.67 30.06 4.92
CA ALA A 468 -6.36 30.05 5.53
C ALA A 468 -6.14 31.30 6.40
N TRP A 469 -5.34 31.12 7.43
CA TRP A 469 -4.98 32.12 8.43
C TRP A 469 -3.49 31.95 8.72
N GLU A 470 -2.73 33.04 8.68
CA GLU A 470 -1.31 33.06 9.08
C GLU A 470 -1.08 34.26 10.00
N GLY A 471 -0.78 34.01 11.27
CA GLY A 471 -0.75 35.03 12.31
C GLY A 471 -2.07 35.82 12.42
N ALA A 472 -2.00 37.14 12.22
CA ALA A 472 -3.16 38.03 12.25
C ALA A 472 -3.86 38.20 10.88
N HIS A 473 -3.38 37.53 9.82
CA HIS A 473 -3.90 37.67 8.46
C HIS A 473 -4.76 36.46 8.09
N GLY A 474 -6.07 36.66 8.05
CA GLY A 474 -7.05 35.69 7.59
C GLY A 474 -7.53 35.98 6.16
N GLY A 475 -7.73 34.91 5.37
CA GLY A 475 -8.29 35.00 4.03
C GLY A 475 -9.01 33.71 3.62
N SER A 476 -10.05 33.84 2.79
CA SER A 476 -10.68 32.72 2.09
C SER A 476 -10.51 32.91 0.59
N THR A 477 -10.23 31.83 -0.12
CA THR A 477 -10.27 31.84 -1.57
C THR A 477 -10.68 30.48 -2.13
N ARG A 478 -11.15 30.48 -3.37
CA ARG A 478 -11.52 29.28 -4.09
C ARG A 478 -10.29 28.65 -4.70
N LEU A 479 -10.08 27.36 -4.48
CA LEU A 479 -9.05 26.61 -5.21
C LEU A 479 -9.58 26.24 -6.60
N GLU A 480 -8.73 26.39 -7.61
CA GLU A 480 -8.96 25.87 -8.95
C GLU A 480 -8.59 24.38 -9.00
N GLY A 481 -9.39 23.53 -8.37
CA GLY A 481 -9.17 22.08 -8.39
C GLY A 481 -9.61 21.37 -7.10
N ARG A 482 -9.54 20.04 -7.11
CA ARG A 482 -9.81 19.21 -5.94
C ARG A 482 -8.59 19.22 -5.01
N PRO A 483 -8.70 19.66 -3.75
CA PRO A 483 -7.60 19.54 -2.81
C PRO A 483 -7.33 18.07 -2.45
N ILE A 484 -6.06 17.66 -2.55
CA ILE A 484 -5.58 16.33 -2.14
C ILE A 484 -5.05 16.37 -0.71
N HIS A 485 -4.17 17.34 -0.41
CA HIS A 485 -3.44 17.39 0.86
C HIS A 485 -2.87 18.79 1.15
N LEU A 486 -2.88 19.19 2.43
CA LEU A 486 -2.30 20.43 2.96
C LEU A 486 -1.08 20.09 3.82
N THR A 487 0.00 20.85 3.71
CA THR A 487 1.21 20.70 4.52
C THR A 487 1.88 22.06 4.80
N ALA A 488 2.70 22.11 5.84
CA ALA A 488 3.62 23.21 6.10
C ALA A 488 4.94 23.04 5.34
N GLY A 489 5.59 24.17 5.00
CA GLY A 489 7.00 24.25 4.61
C GLY A 489 7.76 25.28 5.45
N ASP A 490 9.01 25.56 5.05
CA ASP A 490 9.91 26.49 5.74
C ASP A 490 9.56 27.97 5.49
N ASP A 491 8.75 28.25 4.47
CA ASP A 491 8.43 29.62 4.01
C ASP A 491 6.92 29.86 3.77
N GLY A 492 6.04 28.93 4.13
CA GLY A 492 4.58 29.10 4.05
C GLY A 492 3.78 27.81 4.25
N LEU A 493 2.48 27.89 3.98
CA LEU A 493 1.61 26.72 3.82
C LEU A 493 1.52 26.32 2.35
N TYR A 494 1.37 25.02 2.10
CA TYR A 494 1.36 24.45 0.76
C TYR A 494 0.21 23.45 0.60
N VAL A 495 -0.51 23.52 -0.52
CA VAL A 495 -1.61 22.62 -0.88
C VAL A 495 -1.29 21.93 -2.19
N LEU A 496 -1.42 20.61 -2.21
CA LEU A 496 -1.45 19.82 -3.43
C LEU A 496 -2.89 19.72 -3.89
N ILE A 497 -3.14 20.14 -5.13
CA ILE A 497 -4.45 20.06 -5.78
C ILE A 497 -4.37 19.20 -7.05
N GLU A 498 -5.46 18.52 -7.37
CA GLU A 498 -5.76 17.94 -8.68
C GLU A 498 -6.57 18.99 -9.46
N HIS A 499 -5.95 19.66 -10.43
CA HIS A 499 -6.58 20.71 -11.24
C HIS A 499 -7.54 20.09 -12.26
N ALA A 500 -7.08 19.03 -12.91
CA ALA A 500 -7.82 18.17 -13.82
C ALA A 500 -7.33 16.72 -13.66
N PRO A 501 -8.04 15.68 -14.16
CA PRO A 501 -7.59 14.30 -14.07
C PRO A 501 -6.19 14.11 -14.68
N GLY A 502 -5.19 13.92 -13.82
CA GLY A 502 -3.78 13.77 -14.18
C GLY A 502 -2.95 15.05 -14.05
N GLU A 503 -3.56 16.23 -14.10
CA GLU A 503 -2.88 17.52 -13.90
C GLU A 503 -2.93 17.93 -12.42
N HIS A 504 -1.76 18.08 -11.83
CA HIS A 504 -1.60 18.40 -10.42
C HIS A 504 -0.84 19.73 -10.26
N ALA A 505 -1.13 20.45 -9.19
CA ALA A 505 -0.42 21.69 -8.86
C ALA A 505 -0.04 21.75 -7.38
N VAL A 506 1.14 22.30 -7.10
CA VAL A 506 1.49 22.77 -5.76
C VAL A 506 1.14 24.25 -5.69
N VAL A 507 0.26 24.58 -4.76
CA VAL A 507 -0.20 25.93 -4.47
C VAL A 507 0.39 26.37 -3.14
N ARG A 508 0.98 27.56 -3.10
CA ARG A 508 1.49 28.19 -1.87
C ARG A 508 0.46 29.18 -1.34
N ILE A 509 0.41 29.26 -0.02
CA ILE A 509 -0.29 30.28 0.76
C ILE A 509 0.78 31.02 1.58
N ASP A 510 0.88 32.34 1.40
CA ASP A 510 1.76 33.22 2.19
C ASP A 510 0.99 34.51 2.46
N ARG A 511 0.72 34.81 3.73
CA ARG A 511 -0.03 36.02 4.17
C ARG A 511 -1.40 36.18 3.50
N GLY A 512 -2.08 35.06 3.22
CA GLY A 512 -3.38 35.04 2.55
C GLY A 512 -3.36 35.19 1.03
N ALA A 513 -2.20 35.51 0.42
CA ALA A 513 -2.03 35.41 -1.02
C ALA A 513 -1.87 33.95 -1.41
N ILE A 514 -2.55 33.54 -2.50
CA ILE A 514 -2.46 32.20 -3.07
C ILE A 514 -1.77 32.27 -4.43
N THR A 515 -0.70 31.50 -4.58
CA THR A 515 0.06 31.41 -5.84
C THR A 515 0.28 29.96 -6.23
N THR A 516 0.01 29.62 -7.49
CA THR A 516 0.50 28.37 -8.07
C THR A 516 2.02 28.44 -8.09
N SER A 517 2.68 27.48 -7.44
CA SER A 517 4.15 27.40 -7.37
C SER A 517 4.72 26.38 -8.35
N ALA A 518 3.92 25.38 -8.76
CA ALA A 518 4.26 24.45 -9.82
C ALA A 518 3.01 23.77 -10.37
N ARG A 519 3.07 23.34 -11.63
CA ARG A 519 2.15 22.37 -12.27
C ARG A 519 2.95 21.20 -12.82
N PHE A 520 2.38 20.00 -12.77
CA PHE A 520 3.02 18.76 -13.23
C PHE A 520 1.95 17.71 -13.56
N GLN A 521 2.31 16.72 -14.39
CA GLN A 521 1.40 15.63 -14.76
C GLN A 521 1.81 14.33 -14.06
N VAL A 522 0.89 13.68 -13.35
CA VAL A 522 1.04 12.34 -12.76
C VAL A 522 -0.29 11.60 -12.78
N GLU A 523 -0.27 10.27 -12.85
CA GLU A 523 -1.50 9.46 -12.94
C GLU A 523 -2.46 9.75 -11.75
N PRO A 524 -3.78 9.89 -11.96
CA PRO A 524 -4.74 10.19 -10.91
C PRO A 524 -4.64 9.28 -9.68
N GLY A 525 -4.32 9.87 -8.53
CA GLY A 525 -4.18 9.15 -7.26
C GLY A 525 -2.85 8.40 -7.06
N SER A 526 -1.88 8.57 -7.96
CA SER A 526 -0.52 8.01 -7.81
C SER A 526 0.30 8.69 -6.71
N VAL A 527 0.00 9.94 -6.33
CA VAL A 527 0.71 10.64 -5.24
C VAL A 527 0.36 10.02 -3.88
N VAL A 528 1.30 9.24 -3.32
CA VAL A 528 1.15 8.55 -2.03
C VAL A 528 1.46 9.50 -0.86
N HIS A 529 2.48 10.35 -1.04
CA HIS A 529 2.93 11.33 -0.06
C HIS A 529 3.66 12.47 -0.76
N TRP A 530 3.73 13.64 -0.13
CA TRP A 530 4.59 14.73 -0.59
C TRP A 530 4.98 15.66 0.56
N ARG A 531 6.02 16.46 0.33
CA ARG A 531 6.40 17.59 1.19
C ARG A 531 7.11 18.69 0.37
N PRO A 532 6.98 19.97 0.75
CA PRO A 532 7.94 21.00 0.33
C PRO A 532 9.33 20.69 0.89
N ALA A 533 10.38 21.13 0.20
CA ALA A 533 11.76 21.16 0.69
C ALA A 533 12.55 22.27 -0.02
N GLY A 534 12.78 23.38 0.66
CA GLY A 534 13.45 24.55 0.08
C GLY A 534 12.74 25.05 -1.20
N GLY A 535 13.48 25.15 -2.31
CA GLY A 535 12.96 25.59 -3.61
C GLY A 535 12.19 24.53 -4.41
N GLY A 536 11.82 23.40 -3.81
CA GLY A 536 11.16 22.28 -4.49
C GLY A 536 10.10 21.59 -3.63
N ALA A 537 9.41 20.63 -4.22
CA ALA A 537 8.50 19.70 -3.54
C ALA A 537 8.86 18.26 -3.91
N HIS A 538 9.15 17.45 -2.91
CA HIS A 538 9.36 16.02 -3.09
C HIS A 538 7.99 15.32 -3.15
N LEU A 539 7.69 14.65 -4.25
CA LEU A 539 6.52 13.79 -4.41
C LEU A 539 6.95 12.32 -4.37
N LEU A 540 6.30 11.54 -3.51
CA LEU A 540 6.38 10.08 -3.53
C LEU A 540 5.21 9.54 -4.35
N LEU A 541 5.52 9.04 -5.54
CA LEU A 541 4.57 8.46 -6.48
C LEU A 541 4.57 6.94 -6.34
N GLU A 542 3.41 6.33 -6.41
CA GLU A 542 3.26 4.91 -6.67
C GLU A 542 3.51 4.63 -8.15
N ALA A 543 4.26 3.57 -8.46
CA ALA A 543 4.48 3.12 -9.82
C ALA A 543 4.59 1.58 -9.88
N PRO A 544 4.37 0.97 -11.06
CA PRO A 544 4.62 -0.45 -11.27
C PRO A 544 6.05 -0.83 -10.87
N LEU A 545 6.18 -1.92 -10.11
CA LEU A 545 7.43 -2.45 -9.53
C LEU A 545 8.09 -1.60 -8.44
N GLY A 546 7.45 -0.50 -8.03
CA GLY A 546 7.73 0.18 -6.77
C GLY A 546 7.70 1.70 -6.82
N ASP A 547 7.63 2.32 -5.65
CA ASP A 547 7.52 3.78 -5.52
C ASP A 547 8.66 4.54 -6.24
N LEU A 548 8.33 5.72 -6.76
CA LEU A 548 9.26 6.70 -7.32
C LEU A 548 9.26 7.95 -6.43
N LEU A 549 10.42 8.52 -6.16
CA LEU A 549 10.53 9.86 -5.59
C LEU A 549 10.93 10.83 -6.70
N VAL A 550 10.13 11.86 -6.91
CA VAL A 550 10.43 12.95 -7.84
C VAL A 550 10.49 14.29 -7.10
N ASP A 551 11.28 15.22 -7.62
CA ASP A 551 11.30 16.63 -7.24
C ASP A 551 10.42 17.42 -8.21
N VAL A 552 9.80 18.49 -7.72
CA VAL A 552 9.11 19.49 -8.54
C VAL A 552 9.64 20.85 -8.12
N THR A 553 10.30 21.55 -9.03
CA THR A 553 10.79 22.91 -8.77
C THR A 553 9.63 23.84 -8.49
N LEU A 554 9.63 24.49 -7.32
CA LEU A 554 8.64 25.50 -6.97
C LEU A 554 9.16 26.86 -7.42
N SER A 555 8.58 27.42 -8.48
CA SER A 555 8.89 28.79 -8.87
C SER A 555 8.20 29.78 -7.92
N LYS A 556 8.83 30.95 -7.72
CA LYS A 556 8.20 32.06 -6.97
C LYS A 556 7.13 32.79 -7.77
N GLN A 557 7.10 32.56 -9.09
CA GLN A 557 6.12 33.02 -10.07
C GLN A 557 5.97 31.90 -11.10
N ALA A 558 4.76 31.36 -11.24
CA ALA A 558 4.35 30.43 -12.29
C ALA A 558 3.23 31.06 -13.11
#